data_AF-A0A4W4FH87-F1
#
_entry.id   AF-A0A4W4FH87-F1
#
_cell.length_a   1.000
_cell.length_b   1.000
_cell.length_c   1.000
_cell.angle_alpha   90.00
_cell.angle_beta   90.00
_cell.angle_gamma   90.00
#
_symmetry.space_group_name_H-M   'P 1'
#
loop_
_entity.id
_entity.type
_entity.pdbx_description
1 polymer ?
#
loop_
_entity_poly.entity_id
_entity_poly.type
_entity_poly.pdbx_seq_one_letter_code
_entity_poly.pdbx_strand_id
1 'polypeptide(L)'
;ANNNGLNIQWETVTDRNSLLSILKGLLFFVDSPGGMLVIPVISGIDKPKFPVVEDSDPELPLQDCLELILASKNPWGIYLRVKSQTQLAVSLQLLQQAYDMGLLYHPTWLNMDIAHGIFNFQGYMTGQEFLRTINQIFPHVTVAPSWPQEALDQGYTLQLVKDMIKLFQGTWQDVSLQLQAVYLERSETRFKSLLQNQPRFSLTVEHRTGKEGLSGGNHSVTSLHKGYRDCVTKCVVYLIISNQNKNVCKASVFFVIYIKLTQLVI
;
A
#
# COMPACT_ATOMS: atom_id res chain seq x y z
N ALA A 1 -6.16 24.51 -10.39
CA ALA A 1 -5.42 23.65 -9.44
C ALA A 1 -5.45 22.23 -9.98
N ASN A 2 -4.29 21.57 -10.07
CA ASN A 2 -4.16 20.21 -10.60
C ASN A 2 -4.84 19.20 -9.64
N ASN A 3 -6.14 19.00 -9.81
CA ASN A 3 -6.94 17.97 -9.11
C ASN A 3 -6.71 16.55 -9.66
N ASN A 4 -5.58 16.34 -10.32
CA ASN A 4 -5.24 15.06 -10.89
C ASN A 4 -4.35 14.34 -9.88
N GLY A 5 -4.86 13.31 -9.19
CA GLY A 5 -4.04 12.40 -8.36
C GLY A 5 -2.98 11.60 -9.16
N LEU A 6 -2.70 12.01 -10.40
CA LEU A 6 -1.64 11.54 -11.30
C LEU A 6 -0.23 11.70 -10.72
N ASN A 7 -0.04 12.65 -9.80
CA ASN A 7 1.27 13.05 -9.31
C ASN A 7 1.44 12.76 -7.81
N ILE A 8 0.72 11.79 -7.24
CA ILE A 8 0.99 11.37 -5.87
C ILE A 8 2.34 10.67 -5.88
N GLN A 9 3.34 11.31 -5.28
CA GLN A 9 4.67 10.75 -5.10
C GLN A 9 4.62 9.71 -3.98
N TRP A 10 5.08 8.50 -4.26
CA TRP A 10 5.18 7.41 -3.27
C TRP A 10 6.65 7.25 -2.89
N GLU A 11 6.99 7.51 -1.63
CA GLU A 11 8.36 7.41 -1.14
C GLU A 11 8.45 6.32 -0.08
N THR A 12 9.42 5.41 -0.20
CA THR A 12 9.63 4.36 0.78
C THR A 12 10.57 4.82 1.86
N VAL A 13 10.13 4.69 3.11
CA VAL A 13 10.96 4.95 4.29
C VAL A 13 11.80 3.70 4.53
N THR A 14 13.12 3.87 4.47
CA THR A 14 14.10 2.78 4.69
C THR A 14 14.80 2.95 6.03
N ASP A 15 15.02 4.19 6.44
CA ASP A 15 15.70 4.55 7.68
C ASP A 15 15.40 6.01 8.06
N ARG A 16 15.91 6.45 9.20
CA ARG A 16 15.71 7.82 9.70
C ARG A 16 16.24 8.88 8.76
N ASN A 17 17.40 8.67 8.13
CA ASN A 17 18.02 9.66 7.23
C ASN A 17 17.22 9.77 5.93
N SER A 18 16.73 8.65 5.40
CA SER A 18 15.84 8.59 4.24
C SER A 18 14.56 9.38 4.54
N LEU A 19 13.91 9.13 5.68
CA LEU A 19 12.73 9.87 6.11
C LEU A 19 13.01 11.37 6.21
N LEU A 20 14.07 11.77 6.92
CA LEU A 20 14.41 13.19 7.06
C LEU A 20 14.70 13.87 5.72
N SER A 21 15.31 13.14 4.77
CA SER A 21 15.58 13.65 3.43
C SER A 21 14.29 13.84 2.63
N ILE A 22 13.32 12.92 2.76
CA ILE A 22 12.00 13.04 2.14
C ILE A 22 11.24 14.22 2.75
N LEU A 23 11.21 14.32 4.09
CA LEU A 23 10.44 15.32 4.82
C LEU A 23 10.97 16.75 4.64
N LYS A 24 12.30 16.92 4.55
CA LYS A 24 12.93 18.25 4.39
C LYS A 24 12.79 18.79 2.97
N GLY A 25 12.38 17.97 2.00
CA GLY A 25 12.55 18.27 0.58
C GLY A 25 14.03 18.18 0.21
N LEU A 26 14.32 17.72 -1.01
CA LEU A 26 15.66 17.83 -1.58
C LEU A 26 16.25 19.20 -1.24
N LEU A 27 17.50 19.22 -0.77
CA LEU A 27 18.31 20.33 -0.24
C LEU A 27 18.33 21.68 -1.00
N PHE A 28 17.46 21.90 -1.99
CA PHE A 28 17.37 23.09 -2.81
C PHE A 28 15.89 23.50 -3.05
N PHE A 29 15.36 24.35 -2.17
CA PHE A 29 14.32 25.37 -2.44
C PHE A 29 13.03 24.97 -3.18
N VAL A 30 12.52 23.75 -2.98
CA VAL A 30 11.12 23.44 -3.36
C VAL A 30 10.49 22.69 -2.20
N ASP A 31 9.51 23.30 -1.54
CA ASP A 31 8.65 22.59 -0.60
C ASP A 31 8.12 21.32 -1.29
N SER A 32 8.40 20.15 -0.72
CA SER A 32 7.84 18.90 -1.24
C SER A 32 6.31 19.03 -1.20
N PRO A 33 5.59 18.79 -2.31
CA PRO A 33 4.13 18.98 -2.37
C PRO A 33 3.35 17.99 -1.50
N GLY A 34 4.03 17.17 -0.69
CA GLY A 34 3.47 16.03 0.00
C GLY A 34 3.41 14.79 -0.91
N GLY A 35 2.75 13.75 -0.43
CA GLY A 35 2.68 12.46 -1.11
C GLY A 35 2.24 11.34 -0.18
N MET A 36 2.59 10.11 -0.53
CA MET A 36 2.36 8.92 0.28
C MET A 36 3.70 8.33 0.74
N LEU A 37 3.85 8.15 2.05
CA LEU A 37 5.00 7.47 2.65
C LEU A 37 4.68 5.98 2.79
N VAL A 38 5.47 5.13 2.13
CA VAL A 38 5.40 3.69 2.27
C VAL A 38 6.30 3.27 3.42
N ILE A 39 5.70 2.73 4.47
CA ILE A 39 6.39 2.39 5.73
C ILE A 39 6.24 0.88 5.95
N PRO A 40 7.20 0.05 5.52
CA PRO A 40 7.22 -1.36 5.88
C PRO A 40 7.60 -1.52 7.35
N VAL A 41 6.85 -2.35 8.08
CA VAL A 41 7.08 -2.57 9.52
C VAL A 41 7.20 -4.03 9.90
N ILE A 42 8.21 -4.30 10.71
CA ILE A 42 8.55 -5.61 11.28
C ILE A 42 8.65 -5.50 12.81
N SER A 43 8.81 -6.63 13.49
CA SER A 43 9.14 -6.64 14.92
C SER A 43 10.58 -6.14 15.13
N GLY A 44 10.81 -5.28 16.12
CA GLY A 44 12.18 -4.90 16.51
C GLY A 44 12.98 -6.11 17.00
N ILE A 45 14.27 -6.14 16.67
CA ILE A 45 15.24 -7.16 17.06
C ILE A 45 15.43 -7.12 18.58
N ASP A 46 15.73 -5.93 19.12
CA ASP A 46 16.00 -5.75 20.55
C ASP A 46 14.71 -5.71 21.37
N LYS A 47 13.64 -5.17 20.78
CA LYS A 47 12.33 -5.06 21.43
C LYS A 47 11.21 -5.60 20.54
N PRO A 48 10.99 -6.93 20.52
CA PRO A 48 10.01 -7.57 19.62
C PRO A 48 8.55 -7.13 19.78
N LYS A 49 8.22 -6.44 20.87
CA LYS A 49 6.87 -5.89 21.12
C LYS A 49 6.61 -4.57 20.39
N PHE A 50 7.64 -3.93 19.85
CA PHE A 50 7.52 -2.63 19.21
C PHE A 50 7.76 -2.77 17.70
N PRO A 51 6.89 -2.18 16.87
CA PRO A 51 7.11 -2.14 15.44
C PRO A 51 8.25 -1.19 15.09
N VAL A 52 9.14 -1.64 14.21
CA VAL A 52 10.24 -0.85 13.65
C VAL A 52 10.14 -0.86 12.13
N VAL A 53 10.74 0.14 11.46
CA VAL A 53 10.83 0.19 10.01
C VAL A 53 11.75 -0.94 9.52
N GLU A 54 11.27 -1.70 8.53
CA GLU A 54 12.02 -2.81 7.91
C GLU A 54 13.36 -2.32 7.33
N ASP A 55 14.42 -3.12 7.52
CA ASP A 55 15.79 -2.86 7.05
C ASP A 55 16.47 -1.57 7.58
N SER A 56 15.87 -0.88 8.56
CA SER A 56 16.48 0.32 9.17
C SER A 56 17.63 -0.06 10.09
N ASP A 57 18.82 0.48 9.82
CA ASP A 57 20.00 0.38 10.68
C ASP A 57 20.60 1.77 10.96
N PRO A 58 20.56 2.28 12.21
CA PRO A 58 19.95 1.67 13.39
C PRO A 58 18.43 1.54 13.28
N GLU A 59 17.82 0.69 14.11
CA GLU A 59 16.36 0.50 14.13
C GLU A 59 15.63 1.83 14.31
N LEU A 60 14.65 2.09 13.44
CA LEU A 60 13.74 3.22 13.55
C LEU A 60 12.39 2.73 14.07
N PRO A 61 12.03 2.99 15.35
CA PRO A 61 10.70 2.69 15.86
C PRO A 61 9.61 3.37 15.02
N LEU A 62 8.49 2.67 14.79
CA LEU A 62 7.35 3.25 14.08
C LEU A 62 6.82 4.50 14.80
N GLN A 63 6.86 4.53 16.13
CA GLN A 63 6.48 5.69 16.92
C GLN A 63 7.31 6.93 16.53
N ASP A 64 8.65 6.83 16.61
CA ASP A 64 9.56 7.90 16.18
C ASP A 64 9.34 8.30 14.71
N CYS A 65 9.09 7.32 13.84
CA CYS A 65 8.79 7.56 12.42
C CYS A 65 7.53 8.43 12.26
N LEU A 66 6.44 8.06 12.95
CA LEU A 66 5.20 8.84 12.95
C LEU A 66 5.43 10.23 13.54
N GLU A 67 6.10 10.36 14.68
CA GLU A 67 6.40 11.66 15.30
C GLU A 67 7.15 12.61 14.36
N LEU A 68 8.14 12.09 13.61
CA LEU A 68 8.85 12.87 12.59
C LEU A 68 7.93 13.32 11.45
N ILE A 69 7.05 12.43 10.97
CA ILE A 69 6.09 12.75 9.90
C ILE A 69 5.11 13.83 10.36
N LEU A 70 4.58 13.68 11.58
CA LEU A 70 3.60 14.61 12.16
C LEU A 70 4.22 15.98 12.50
N ALA A 71 5.53 16.02 12.75
CA ALA A 71 6.28 17.27 12.91
C ALA A 71 6.57 17.98 11.57
N SER A 72 6.35 17.31 10.42
CA SER A 72 6.51 17.93 9.11
C SER A 72 5.39 18.93 8.83
N LYS A 73 5.73 20.00 8.11
CA LYS A 73 4.74 20.98 7.63
C LYS A 73 3.99 20.50 6.38
N ASN A 74 4.50 19.46 5.71
CA ASN A 74 3.98 18.99 4.44
C ASN A 74 2.90 17.91 4.64
N PRO A 75 1.85 17.89 3.80
CA PRO A 75 0.76 16.95 3.90
C PRO A 75 1.17 15.54 3.41
N TRP A 76 1.64 14.68 4.32
CA TRP A 76 2.01 13.30 3.99
C TRP A 76 0.91 12.32 4.38
N GLY A 77 0.43 11.56 3.39
CA GLY A 77 -0.32 10.34 3.63
C GLY A 77 0.60 9.18 4.01
N ILE A 78 0.03 8.18 4.66
CA ILE A 78 0.77 7.06 5.22
C ILE A 78 0.25 5.78 4.59
N TYR A 79 1.16 4.95 4.10
CA TYR A 79 0.88 3.59 3.68
C TYR A 79 1.71 2.61 4.50
N LEU A 80 1.10 2.09 5.56
CA LEU A 80 1.74 1.19 6.49
C LEU A 80 1.63 -0.26 5.99
N ARG A 81 2.77 -0.93 5.83
CA ARG A 81 2.86 -2.32 5.36
C ARG A 81 3.33 -3.22 6.51
N VAL A 82 2.39 -3.80 7.23
CA VAL A 82 2.68 -4.65 8.38
C VAL A 82 3.04 -6.05 7.92
N LYS A 83 4.26 -6.50 8.23
CA LYS A 83 4.78 -7.81 7.83
C LYS A 83 4.59 -8.90 8.87
N SER A 84 4.49 -8.52 10.14
CA SER A 84 4.32 -9.46 11.24
C SER A 84 2.94 -9.32 11.88
N GLN A 85 2.25 -10.45 12.07
CA GLN A 85 0.94 -10.53 12.72
C GLN A 85 0.92 -9.87 14.10
N THR A 86 2.00 -10.05 14.86
CA THR A 86 2.11 -9.53 16.23
C THR A 86 2.19 -8.00 16.28
N GLN A 87 2.54 -7.36 15.16
CA GLN A 87 2.73 -5.92 15.09
C GLN A 87 1.48 -5.16 14.64
N LEU A 88 0.45 -5.84 14.13
CA LEU A 88 -0.75 -5.19 13.62
C LEU A 88 -1.45 -4.35 14.70
N ALA A 89 -1.72 -4.95 15.86
CA ALA A 89 -2.46 -4.28 16.93
C ALA A 89 -1.69 -3.05 17.46
N VAL A 90 -0.39 -3.21 17.73
CA VAL A 90 0.46 -2.12 18.23
C VAL A 90 0.60 -1.01 17.20
N SER A 91 0.76 -1.36 15.93
CA SER A 91 0.80 -0.39 14.82
C SER A 91 -0.49 0.42 14.70
N LEU A 92 -1.65 -0.24 14.81
CA LEU A 92 -2.96 0.43 14.79
C LEU A 92 -3.17 1.33 16.00
N GLN A 93 -2.69 0.94 17.18
CA GLN A 93 -2.73 1.79 18.38
C GLN A 93 -1.91 3.06 18.20
N LEU A 94 -0.72 2.97 17.58
CA LEU A 94 0.10 4.14 17.26
C LEU A 94 -0.59 5.07 16.24
N LEU A 95 -1.26 4.49 15.22
CA LEU A 95 -2.06 5.27 14.28
C LEU A 95 -3.26 5.94 14.96
N GLN A 96 -3.97 5.25 15.85
CA GLN A 96 -5.06 5.82 16.64
C GLN A 96 -4.57 7.01 17.48
N GLN A 97 -3.45 6.86 18.20
CA GLN A 97 -2.88 7.95 18.98
C GLN A 97 -2.53 9.16 18.11
N ALA A 98 -1.90 8.94 16.96
CA ALA A 98 -1.58 9.99 16.00
C ALA A 98 -2.84 10.67 15.42
N TYR A 99 -3.92 9.93 15.23
CA TYR A 99 -5.21 10.45 14.80
C TYR A 99 -5.88 11.30 15.89
N ASP A 100 -5.93 10.82 17.12
CA ASP A 100 -6.57 11.49 18.26
C ASP A 100 -5.87 12.80 18.62
N MET A 101 -4.56 12.89 18.38
CA MET A 101 -3.79 14.15 18.50
C MET A 101 -4.14 15.17 17.40
N GLY A 102 -5.01 14.81 16.44
CA GLY A 102 -5.37 15.65 15.32
C GLY A 102 -4.19 15.89 14.39
N LEU A 103 -3.34 14.87 14.17
CA LEU A 103 -2.13 14.99 13.35
C LEU A 103 -2.24 14.15 12.05
N LEU A 104 -3.17 13.20 11.98
CA LEU A 104 -3.49 12.42 10.78
C LEU A 104 -4.70 12.98 10.02
N TYR A 105 -4.49 14.06 9.24
CA TYR A 105 -5.51 14.57 8.29
C TYR A 105 -5.35 14.03 6.87
N HIS A 106 -4.49 13.03 6.68
CA HIS A 106 -4.07 12.52 5.38
C HIS A 106 -4.48 11.06 5.20
N PRO A 107 -4.60 10.59 3.95
CA PRO A 107 -4.99 9.20 3.70
C PRO A 107 -4.06 8.23 4.43
N THR A 108 -4.65 7.37 5.24
CA THR A 108 -3.94 6.31 5.97
C THR A 108 -4.35 4.96 5.39
N TRP A 109 -3.39 4.28 4.79
CA TRP A 109 -3.53 2.98 4.14
C TRP A 109 -2.85 1.92 4.98
N LEU A 110 -3.47 0.75 5.08
CA LEU A 110 -2.95 -0.38 5.85
C LEU A 110 -2.91 -1.64 5.00
N ASN A 111 -1.70 -2.18 4.82
CA ASN A 111 -1.47 -3.44 4.14
C ASN A 111 -0.92 -4.49 5.10
N MET A 112 -1.33 -5.73 4.84
CA MET A 112 -0.77 -6.95 5.41
C MET A 112 -1.06 -8.09 4.43
N ASP A 113 -0.13 -9.04 4.35
CA ASP A 113 -0.33 -10.31 3.66
C ASP A 113 -1.22 -11.22 4.52
N ILE A 114 -2.39 -11.61 4.01
CA ILE A 114 -3.41 -12.34 4.78
C ILE A 114 -3.78 -13.70 4.18
N ALA A 115 -4.23 -14.61 5.03
CA ALA A 115 -4.83 -15.88 4.64
C ALA A 115 -6.36 -15.79 4.62
N HIS A 116 -6.98 -16.21 3.52
CA HIS A 116 -8.42 -16.28 3.37
C HIS A 116 -8.86 -17.20 2.23
N GLY A 117 -10.05 -17.81 2.37
CA GLY A 117 -10.68 -18.58 1.30
C GLY A 117 -9.86 -19.79 0.88
N ILE A 118 -9.62 -19.93 -0.43
CA ILE A 118 -8.82 -21.04 -0.97
C ILE A 118 -7.36 -21.05 -0.51
N PHE A 119 -6.83 -19.90 -0.05
CA PHE A 119 -5.51 -19.83 0.56
C PHE A 119 -5.66 -19.70 2.08
N ASN A 120 -5.40 -20.80 2.79
CA ASN A 120 -5.46 -20.84 4.25
C ASN A 120 -4.22 -21.56 4.80
N PHE A 121 -3.14 -20.81 5.01
CA PHE A 121 -1.84 -21.34 5.42
C PHE A 121 -1.46 -20.89 6.84
N GLN A 122 -0.84 -21.79 7.62
CA GLN A 122 -0.37 -21.49 8.97
C GLN A 122 0.81 -20.51 8.93
N GLY A 123 0.77 -19.48 9.77
CA GLY A 123 1.81 -18.43 9.78
C GLY A 123 1.37 -17.12 9.10
N TYR A 124 0.19 -17.09 8.48
CA TYR A 124 -0.48 -15.86 8.06
C TYR A 124 -1.68 -15.54 8.95
N MET A 125 -1.96 -14.25 9.12
CA MET A 125 -3.15 -13.81 9.85
C MET A 125 -4.37 -14.11 8.99
N THR A 126 -5.44 -14.60 9.62
CA THR A 126 -6.70 -14.79 8.89
C THR A 126 -7.30 -13.44 8.52
N GLY A 127 -7.91 -13.34 7.34
CA GLY A 127 -8.55 -12.11 6.89
C GLY A 127 -9.65 -11.60 7.84
N GLN A 128 -10.36 -12.50 8.50
CA GLN A 128 -11.36 -12.16 9.52
C GLN A 128 -10.73 -11.53 10.76
N GLU A 129 -9.59 -12.07 11.23
CA GLU A 129 -8.86 -11.51 12.35
C GLU A 129 -8.26 -10.14 12.03
N PHE A 130 -7.71 -10.00 10.82
CA PHE A 130 -7.21 -8.73 10.30
C PHE A 130 -8.31 -7.65 10.36
N LEU A 131 -9.48 -7.94 9.79
CA LEU A 131 -10.62 -7.02 9.82
C LEU A 131 -11.15 -6.72 11.22
N ARG A 132 -11.25 -7.74 12.07
CA ARG A 132 -11.68 -7.57 13.46
C ARG A 132 -10.74 -6.61 14.19
N THR A 133 -9.44 -6.78 14.02
CA THR A 133 -8.41 -5.96 14.70
C THR A 133 -8.47 -4.50 14.23
N ILE A 134 -8.60 -4.26 12.92
CA ILE A 134 -8.81 -2.91 12.37
C ILE A 134 -10.05 -2.26 12.96
N ASN A 135 -11.18 -2.97 12.91
CA ASN A 135 -12.46 -2.45 13.39
C ASN A 135 -12.48 -2.12 14.89
N GLN A 136 -11.71 -2.86 15.68
CA GLN A 136 -11.63 -2.67 17.13
C GLN A 136 -10.69 -1.54 17.54
N ILE A 137 -9.60 -1.32 16.82
CA ILE A 137 -8.51 -0.42 17.25
C ILE A 137 -8.53 0.89 16.47
N PHE A 138 -8.41 0.83 15.15
CA PHE A 138 -8.32 2.04 14.32
C PHE A 138 -8.95 1.80 12.96
N PRO A 139 -10.25 2.09 12.82
CA PRO A 139 -10.99 1.66 11.64
C PRO A 139 -10.98 2.71 10.52
N HIS A 140 -10.42 3.90 10.76
CA HIS A 140 -10.31 5.04 9.84
C HIS A 140 -9.17 4.87 8.82
N VAL A 141 -9.08 3.70 8.18
CA VAL A 141 -8.05 3.37 7.19
C VAL A 141 -8.67 2.97 5.86
N THR A 142 -7.95 3.20 4.76
CA THR A 142 -8.14 2.42 3.54
C THR A 142 -7.45 1.08 3.73
N VAL A 143 -8.20 -0.01 3.59
CA VAL A 143 -7.65 -1.37 3.74
C VAL A 143 -7.02 -1.79 2.43
N ALA A 144 -5.74 -2.14 2.46
CA ALA A 144 -4.97 -2.49 1.29
C ALA A 144 -4.45 -3.93 1.39
N PRO A 145 -5.33 -4.96 1.38
CA PRO A 145 -4.89 -6.34 1.64
C PRO A 145 -4.09 -6.88 0.45
N SER A 146 -3.12 -7.76 0.74
CA SER A 146 -2.39 -8.53 -0.26
C SER A 146 -2.48 -10.03 0.01
N TRP A 147 -2.33 -10.79 -1.07
CA TRP A 147 -2.07 -12.22 -0.98
C TRP A 147 -0.57 -12.47 -0.79
N PRO A 148 -0.19 -13.43 0.06
CA PRO A 148 1.18 -13.92 0.13
C PRO A 148 1.68 -14.42 -1.23
N GLN A 149 2.99 -14.36 -1.45
CA GLN A 149 3.61 -14.78 -2.70
C GLN A 149 3.32 -16.25 -3.05
N GLU A 150 3.25 -17.10 -2.03
CA GLU A 150 2.97 -18.54 -2.11
C GLU A 150 1.55 -18.83 -2.60
N ALA A 151 0.63 -17.87 -2.48
CA ALA A 151 -0.71 -17.98 -3.05
C ALA A 151 -0.74 -17.68 -4.56
N LEU A 152 0.35 -17.13 -5.12
CA LEU A 152 0.38 -16.49 -6.45
C LEU A 152 1.19 -17.25 -7.49
N ASP A 153 1.48 -18.53 -7.27
CA ASP A 153 2.23 -19.38 -8.22
C ASP A 153 1.61 -19.37 -9.64
N GLN A 154 0.28 -19.38 -9.70
CA GLN A 154 -0.52 -19.30 -10.93
C GLN A 154 -0.99 -17.88 -11.25
N GLY A 155 -0.47 -16.87 -10.56
CA GLY A 155 -0.96 -15.49 -10.60
C GLY A 155 -2.29 -15.31 -9.86
N TYR A 156 -2.97 -14.20 -10.14
CA TYR A 156 -4.27 -13.87 -9.57
C TYR A 156 -5.38 -14.64 -10.30
N THR A 157 -5.82 -15.75 -9.70
CA THR A 157 -6.98 -16.51 -10.17
C THR A 157 -8.28 -15.79 -9.84
N LEU A 158 -9.34 -16.10 -10.59
CA LEU A 158 -10.66 -15.52 -10.35
C LEU A 158 -11.17 -15.84 -8.94
N GLN A 159 -10.85 -17.03 -8.42
CA GLN A 159 -11.28 -17.46 -7.10
C GLN A 159 -10.59 -16.68 -5.98
N LEU A 160 -9.27 -16.44 -6.08
CA LEU A 160 -8.54 -15.60 -5.11
C LEU A 160 -9.18 -14.21 -5.02
N VAL A 161 -9.50 -13.58 -6.16
CA VAL A 161 -10.11 -12.24 -6.14
C VAL A 161 -11.54 -12.27 -5.59
N LYS A 162 -12.34 -13.29 -5.93
CA LYS A 162 -13.69 -13.47 -5.36
C LYS A 162 -13.67 -13.64 -3.85
N ASP A 163 -12.74 -14.44 -3.34
CA ASP A 163 -12.58 -14.68 -1.91
C ASP A 163 -12.24 -13.37 -1.19
N MET A 164 -11.34 -12.56 -1.76
CA MET A 164 -11.01 -11.25 -1.20
C MET A 164 -12.20 -10.28 -1.24
N ILE A 165 -12.94 -10.21 -2.34
CA ILE A 165 -14.15 -9.39 -2.42
C ILE A 165 -15.15 -9.82 -1.36
N LYS A 166 -15.40 -11.12 -1.22
CA LYS A 166 -16.34 -11.68 -0.23
C LYS A 166 -15.93 -11.35 1.21
N LEU A 167 -14.64 -11.39 1.52
CA LEU A 167 -14.12 -11.02 2.84
C LEU A 167 -14.44 -9.56 3.18
N PHE A 168 -14.23 -8.65 2.24
CA PHE A 168 -14.35 -7.20 2.47
C PHE A 168 -15.70 -6.59 2.04
N GLN A 169 -16.64 -7.36 1.46
CA GLN A 169 -17.90 -6.80 0.94
C GLN A 169 -18.72 -6.05 1.99
N GLY A 170 -18.67 -6.50 3.25
CA GLY A 170 -19.43 -5.93 4.36
C GLY A 170 -18.71 -4.82 5.13
N THR A 171 -17.46 -4.50 4.77
CA THR A 171 -16.65 -3.52 5.49
C THR A 171 -17.04 -2.11 5.07
N TRP A 172 -16.96 -1.14 5.97
CA TRP A 172 -17.31 0.24 5.62
C TRP A 172 -16.12 1.01 5.04
N GLN A 173 -14.89 0.53 5.30
CA GLN A 173 -13.67 1.07 4.74
C GLN A 173 -13.62 0.90 3.22
N ASP A 174 -12.92 1.81 2.55
CA ASP A 174 -12.45 1.60 1.19
C ASP A 174 -11.38 0.50 1.16
N VAL A 175 -11.36 -0.27 0.07
CA VAL A 175 -10.52 -1.44 -0.09
C VAL A 175 -9.70 -1.32 -1.38
N SER A 176 -8.38 -1.31 -1.27
CA SER A 176 -7.48 -1.27 -2.42
C SER A 176 -6.66 -2.55 -2.51
N LEU A 177 -7.11 -3.52 -3.32
CA LEU A 177 -6.42 -4.81 -3.43
C LEU A 177 -5.03 -4.62 -4.04
N GLN A 178 -4.02 -5.07 -3.30
CA GLN A 178 -2.63 -4.91 -3.69
C GLN A 178 -2.21 -6.08 -4.59
N LEU A 179 -1.84 -5.76 -5.81
CA LEU A 179 -1.38 -6.69 -6.83
C LEU A 179 0.09 -6.42 -7.15
N GLN A 180 0.86 -7.44 -7.48
CA GLN A 180 2.22 -7.30 -7.98
C GLN A 180 2.25 -7.55 -9.49
N ALA A 181 2.88 -6.64 -10.22
CA ALA A 181 2.93 -6.65 -11.68
C ALA A 181 3.51 -7.96 -12.25
N VAL A 182 4.51 -8.52 -11.57
CA VAL A 182 5.17 -9.80 -11.91
C VAL A 182 4.20 -10.98 -12.05
N TYR A 183 3.09 -10.99 -11.30
CA TYR A 183 2.10 -12.07 -11.36
C TYR A 183 0.97 -11.81 -12.37
N LEU A 184 0.82 -10.58 -12.87
CA LEU A 184 -0.29 -10.20 -13.73
C LEU A 184 -0.28 -10.90 -15.09
N GLU A 185 0.89 -11.26 -15.62
CA GLU A 185 0.98 -11.96 -16.91
C GLU A 185 0.40 -13.38 -16.86
N ARG A 186 0.44 -14.03 -15.69
CA ARG A 186 -0.12 -15.37 -15.45
C ARG A 186 -1.58 -15.33 -15.01
N SER A 187 -2.10 -14.15 -14.71
CA SER A 187 -3.40 -13.96 -14.06
C SER A 187 -4.56 -14.04 -15.03
N GLU A 188 -5.73 -14.41 -14.52
CA GLU A 188 -6.97 -14.40 -15.30
C GLU A 188 -7.43 -12.96 -15.56
N THR A 189 -7.67 -12.57 -16.81
CA THR A 189 -8.09 -11.18 -17.12
C THR A 189 -9.48 -10.81 -16.60
N ARG A 190 -10.29 -11.82 -16.25
CA ARG A 190 -11.71 -11.68 -15.87
C ARG A 190 -11.94 -11.11 -14.48
N PHE A 191 -10.96 -11.13 -13.57
CA PHE A 191 -11.18 -10.56 -12.23
C PHE A 191 -11.41 -9.04 -12.27
N LYS A 192 -10.96 -8.36 -13.33
CA LYS A 192 -11.13 -6.90 -13.50
C LYS A 192 -12.62 -6.51 -13.54
N SER A 193 -13.45 -7.29 -14.25
CA SER A 193 -14.89 -7.01 -14.34
C SER A 193 -15.63 -7.27 -13.03
N LEU A 194 -15.09 -8.11 -12.14
CA LEU A 194 -15.66 -8.31 -10.80
C LEU A 194 -15.59 -7.02 -9.97
N LEU A 195 -14.52 -6.25 -10.11
CA LEU A 195 -14.26 -5.06 -9.31
C LEU A 195 -14.98 -3.82 -9.84
N GLN A 196 -15.29 -3.76 -11.14
CA GLN A 196 -16.07 -2.65 -11.73
C GLN A 196 -17.46 -2.48 -11.09
N ASN A 197 -18.01 -3.53 -10.49
CA ASN A 197 -19.31 -3.50 -9.83
C ASN A 197 -19.24 -3.23 -8.31
N GLN A 198 -18.04 -3.01 -7.76
CA GLN A 198 -17.83 -2.84 -6.33
C GLN A 198 -17.36 -1.40 -6.02
N PRO A 199 -18.23 -0.50 -5.52
CA PRO A 199 -17.94 0.93 -5.45
C PRO A 199 -16.83 1.31 -4.47
N ARG A 200 -16.56 0.47 -3.46
CA ARG A 200 -15.51 0.67 -2.45
C ARG A 200 -14.20 -0.06 -2.77
N PHE A 201 -14.14 -0.76 -3.90
CA PHE A 201 -12.97 -1.55 -4.27
C PHE A 201 -12.17 -0.84 -5.36
N SER A 202 -10.86 -0.73 -5.14
CA SER A 202 -9.87 -0.34 -6.14
C SER A 202 -8.77 -1.41 -6.24
N LEU A 203 -7.90 -1.25 -7.23
CA LEU A 203 -6.68 -2.03 -7.37
C LEU A 203 -5.47 -1.12 -7.14
N THR A 204 -4.36 -1.70 -6.73
CA THR A 204 -3.05 -1.05 -6.78
C THR A 204 -2.07 -2.06 -7.32
N VAL A 205 -1.24 -1.66 -8.29
CA VAL A 205 -0.30 -2.58 -8.94
C VAL A 205 1.12 -2.14 -8.65
N GLU A 206 1.80 -2.89 -7.78
CA GLU A 206 3.20 -2.63 -7.45
C GLU A 206 4.13 -3.30 -8.47
N HIS A 207 5.14 -2.56 -8.93
CA HIS A 207 6.23 -3.12 -9.72
C HIS A 207 7.49 -3.20 -8.85
N ARG A 208 7.67 -4.34 -8.17
CA ARG A 208 8.87 -4.63 -7.40
C ARG A 208 9.93 -5.26 -8.31
N THR A 209 11.05 -4.59 -8.50
CA THR A 209 12.28 -5.23 -9.00
C THR A 209 12.82 -6.10 -7.87
N GLY A 210 12.64 -7.42 -7.93
CA GLY A 210 13.06 -8.34 -6.87
C GLY A 210 14.58 -8.33 -6.62
N LYS A 211 14.99 -8.66 -5.38
CA LYS A 211 16.38 -8.98 -5.00
C LYS A 211 16.77 -10.44 -5.30
N GLU A 212 15.84 -11.27 -5.77
CA GLU A 212 16.10 -12.67 -6.08
C GLU A 212 16.13 -12.91 -7.59
N GLY A 213 17.21 -13.54 -8.05
CA GLY A 213 17.52 -13.83 -9.45
C GLY A 213 16.60 -14.87 -10.10
N LEU A 214 15.30 -14.59 -10.17
CA LEU A 214 14.47 -15.17 -11.21
C LEU A 214 14.77 -14.41 -12.50
N SER A 215 15.65 -15.00 -13.34
CA SER A 215 15.86 -14.57 -14.72
C SER A 215 14.56 -14.79 -15.51
N GLY A 216 13.61 -13.88 -15.33
CA GLY A 216 12.26 -13.96 -15.86
C GLY A 216 11.85 -12.61 -16.42
N GLY A 217 12.43 -12.27 -17.58
CA GLY A 217 11.88 -11.30 -18.51
C GLY A 217 12.17 -9.83 -18.21
N ASN A 218 13.12 -9.28 -18.97
CA ASN A 218 13.10 -7.87 -19.40
C ASN A 218 11.87 -7.62 -20.32
N HIS A 219 10.68 -7.96 -19.85
CA HIS A 219 9.44 -7.69 -20.56
C HIS A 219 8.96 -6.33 -20.09
N SER A 220 9.49 -5.34 -20.81
CA SER A 220 9.10 -3.94 -20.83
C SER A 220 7.68 -3.72 -20.28
N VAL A 221 7.56 -2.84 -19.28
CA VAL A 221 6.30 -2.31 -18.71
C VAL A 221 5.26 -2.04 -19.82
N THR A 222 5.71 -1.71 -21.03
CA THR A 222 4.94 -1.52 -22.27
C THR A 222 4.04 -2.70 -22.69
N SER A 223 4.33 -3.95 -22.32
CA SER A 223 3.47 -5.11 -22.62
C SER A 223 2.26 -5.19 -21.69
N LEU A 224 2.43 -4.88 -20.40
CA LEU A 224 1.33 -4.69 -19.43
C LEU A 224 0.42 -3.51 -19.85
N HIS A 225 1.01 -2.45 -20.43
CA HIS A 225 0.25 -1.30 -20.95
C HIS A 225 -0.74 -1.65 -22.05
N LYS A 226 -0.53 -2.71 -22.86
CA LYS A 226 -1.40 -3.02 -24.01
C LYS A 226 -2.62 -3.84 -23.61
N GLY A 227 -2.50 -4.75 -22.63
CA GLY A 227 -3.61 -5.58 -22.13
C GLY A 227 -4.49 -4.93 -21.06
N TYR A 228 -4.07 -3.78 -20.51
CA TYR A 228 -4.79 -3.04 -19.46
C TYR A 228 -5.28 -1.65 -19.91
N ARG A 229 -4.99 -1.24 -21.15
CA ARG A 229 -5.39 0.06 -21.74
C ARG A 229 -6.91 0.27 -21.85
N ASP A 230 -7.67 -0.81 -22.07
CA ASP A 230 -9.10 -0.72 -22.38
C ASP A 230 -10.02 -0.68 -21.13
N CYS A 231 -9.45 -0.55 -19.93
CA CYS A 231 -10.14 -0.85 -18.67
C CYS A 231 -10.50 0.38 -17.80
N VAL A 232 -10.66 1.57 -18.37
CA VAL A 232 -10.86 2.80 -17.58
C VAL A 232 -12.33 3.16 -17.46
N THR A 233 -12.95 2.72 -16.36
CA THR A 233 -14.08 3.47 -15.79
C THR A 233 -14.13 3.37 -14.25
N LYS A 234 -13.56 2.33 -13.64
CA LYS A 234 -13.53 2.17 -12.16
C LYS A 234 -12.29 1.51 -11.54
N CYS A 235 -11.27 1.15 -12.33
CA CYS A 235 -10.01 0.63 -11.77
C CYS A 235 -8.97 1.76 -11.74
N VAL A 236 -8.68 2.29 -10.56
CA VAL A 236 -7.44 3.07 -10.37
C VAL A 236 -6.29 2.06 -10.33
N VAL A 237 -5.21 2.31 -11.05
CA VAL A 237 -4.00 1.50 -11.02
C VAL A 237 -2.86 2.44 -10.65
N TYR A 238 -2.43 2.40 -9.39
CA TYR A 238 -1.17 3.06 -9.01
C TYR A 238 -0.03 2.12 -9.38
N LEU A 239 0.95 2.64 -10.14
CA LEU A 239 2.19 1.92 -10.42
C LEU A 239 3.26 2.42 -9.44
N ILE A 240 3.57 1.64 -8.41
CA ILE A 240 4.67 1.95 -7.48
C ILE A 240 5.95 1.37 -8.10
N ILE A 241 6.88 2.26 -8.51
CA ILE A 241 8.21 1.88 -9.00
C ILE A 241 9.22 2.11 -7.86
N SER A 242 9.83 1.04 -7.35
CA SER A 242 10.91 1.15 -6.36
C SER A 242 12.15 1.82 -6.98
N ASN A 243 12.61 2.92 -6.38
CA ASN A 243 13.60 3.83 -6.95
C ASN A 243 15.06 3.36 -6.74
N GLN A 244 15.36 2.10 -7.06
CA GLN A 244 16.71 1.53 -6.95
C GLN A 244 17.56 1.73 -8.23
N ASN A 245 17.01 2.31 -9.31
CA ASN A 245 17.78 2.63 -10.52
C ASN A 245 17.18 3.82 -11.29
N LYS A 246 17.68 5.03 -11.01
CA LYS A 246 17.18 6.32 -11.57
C LYS A 246 17.31 6.48 -13.10
N ASN A 247 17.91 5.52 -13.82
CA ASN A 247 18.27 5.70 -15.24
C ASN A 247 17.42 4.91 -16.26
N VAL A 248 16.45 4.08 -15.86
CA VAL A 248 15.80 3.16 -16.81
C VAL A 248 14.31 3.44 -17.09
N CYS A 249 13.60 4.23 -16.27
CA CYS A 249 12.15 4.40 -16.44
C CYS A 249 11.71 5.86 -16.60
N LYS A 250 12.21 6.54 -17.63
CA LYS A 250 11.52 7.70 -18.21
C LYS A 250 10.50 7.21 -19.23
N ALA A 251 9.37 6.71 -18.78
CA ALA A 251 8.23 6.44 -19.66
C ALA A 251 6.95 6.93 -18.96
N SER A 252 6.44 8.03 -19.52
CA SER A 252 5.21 8.76 -19.26
C SER A 252 4.08 7.93 -18.63
N VAL A 253 3.60 8.37 -17.46
CA VAL A 253 2.39 7.84 -16.82
C VAL A 253 1.31 8.93 -16.84
N PHE A 254 0.25 8.69 -17.62
CA PHE A 254 -1.04 9.38 -17.55
C PHE A 254 -2.07 8.36 -17.06
N PHE A 255 -3.04 8.74 -16.19
CA PHE A 255 -4.50 8.46 -16.21
C PHE A 255 -5.22 8.68 -14.85
N VAL A 256 -6.42 9.26 -14.95
CA VAL A 256 -7.24 10.04 -13.99
C VAL A 256 -7.75 9.26 -12.77
N ILE A 257 -7.90 9.97 -11.64
CA ILE A 257 -8.57 9.52 -10.41
C ILE A 257 -9.85 10.34 -10.19
N TYR A 258 -10.97 9.67 -9.91
CA TYR A 258 -12.09 10.25 -9.17
C TYR A 258 -11.98 9.77 -7.72
N ILE A 259 -11.46 10.62 -6.82
CA ILE A 259 -11.76 10.50 -5.40
C ILE A 259 -13.09 11.20 -5.23
N LYS A 260 -14.14 10.47 -4.87
CA LYS A 260 -15.33 11.10 -4.30
C LYS A 260 -14.91 11.57 -2.91
N LEU A 261 -14.40 12.80 -2.82
CA LEU A 261 -14.36 13.57 -1.58
C LEU A 261 -15.83 13.83 -1.23
N THR A 262 -16.51 12.86 -0.64
CA THR A 262 -17.70 13.16 0.15
C THR A 262 -17.19 13.91 1.36
N GLN A 263 -17.23 15.24 1.22
CA GLN A 263 -17.34 16.15 2.34
C GLN A 263 -18.35 15.57 3.34
N LEU A 264 -17.87 15.13 4.50
CA LEU A 264 -18.69 15.22 5.70
C LEU A 264 -18.65 16.69 6.12
N VAL A 265 -19.58 17.46 5.56
CA VAL A 265 -20.07 18.67 6.23
C VAL A 265 -21.13 18.19 7.20
N ILE A 266 -20.85 18.33 8.49
CA ILE A 266 -21.83 18.80 9.48
C ILE A 266 -21.13 19.89 10.28
#